data_AF-A0A0T5Z4N1-F1
#
_entry.id   AF-A0A0T5Z4N1-F1
#
_cell.length_a   1.000
_cell.length_b   1.000
_cell.length_c   1.000
_cell.angle_alpha   90.00
_cell.angle_beta   90.00
_cell.angle_gamma   90.00
#
_symmetry.space_group_name_H-M   'P 1'
#
loop_
_entity.id
_entity.type
_entity.pdbx_description
1 polymer ?
#
loop_
_entity_poly.entity_id
_entity_poly.type
_entity_poly.pdbx_seq_one_letter_code
_entity_poly.pdbx_strand_id
1 'polypeptide(L)' 'QAGAFFGTWLEALIRTGALSRIEARFIAKDGRRVPILFSRTAVKDEAGELQHIICIAKDMTGYVREEDAVDSAS' A
#
# COMPACT_ATOMS: atom_id res chain seq x y z
N GLN A 1 15.60 15.63 1.04
CA GLN A 1 16.16 14.89 2.20
C GLN A 1 15.34 13.62 2.39
N ALA A 2 15.71 12.54 1.69
CA ALA A 2 14.97 11.27 1.64
C ALA A 2 15.65 10.22 2.53
N GLY A 3 15.79 10.51 3.83
CA GLY A 3 16.57 9.71 4.78
C GLY A 3 15.75 8.84 5.74
N ALA A 4 14.42 8.92 5.69
CA ALA A 4 13.54 8.17 6.60
C ALA A 4 12.37 7.60 5.79
N PHE A 5 12.59 6.52 5.04
CA PHE A 5 11.46 5.83 4.38
C PHE A 5 11.58 4.30 4.28
N PHE A 6 12.76 3.71 4.49
CA PHE A 6 12.90 2.25 4.53
C PHE A 6 12.96 1.70 5.96
N GLY A 7 13.88 2.13 6.82
CA GLY A 7 14.10 1.49 8.13
C GLY A 7 12.87 1.39 9.04
N THR A 8 12.33 2.51 9.51
CA THR A 8 11.24 2.53 10.50
C THR A 8 9.94 1.95 9.96
N TRP A 9 9.64 2.21 8.68
CA TRP A 9 8.40 1.76 8.03
C TRP A 9 8.47 0.25 7.70
N LEU A 10 9.63 -0.24 7.27
CA LEU A 10 9.87 -1.67 7.03
C LEU A 10 9.84 -2.45 8.35
N GLU A 11 10.46 -1.94 9.40
CA GLU A 11 10.40 -2.56 10.73
C GLU A 11 8.97 -2.62 11.26
N ALA A 12 8.19 -1.54 11.09
CA ALA A 12 6.77 -1.53 11.42
C ALA A 12 5.99 -2.58 10.62
N LEU A 13 6.20 -2.69 9.30
CA LEU A 13 5.59 -3.72 8.45
C LEU A 13 5.95 -5.15 8.92
N ILE A 14 7.22 -5.40 9.24
CA ILE A 14 7.70 -6.71 9.71
C ILE A 14 7.08 -7.08 11.07
N ARG A 15 6.88 -6.09 11.94
CA ARG A 15 6.27 -6.25 13.26
C ARG A 15 4.74 -6.42 13.19
N THR A 16 4.05 -5.63 12.37
CA THR A 16 2.57 -5.66 12.26
C THR A 16 2.05 -6.69 11.26
N GLY A 17 2.90 -7.26 10.41
CA GLY A 17 2.57 -8.29 9.42
C GLY A 17 1.87 -7.76 8.17
N ALA A 18 1.11 -6.67 8.30
CA ALA A 18 0.54 -5.94 7.19
C ALA A 18 0.39 -4.45 7.54
N LEU A 19 0.54 -3.61 6.52
CA LEU A 19 0.02 -2.24 6.55
C LEU A 19 -1.10 -2.18 5.52
N SER A 20 -2.33 -2.23 6.01
CA SER A 20 -3.51 -2.24 5.15
C SER A 20 -3.94 -0.82 4.81
N ARG A 21 -4.05 -0.55 3.51
CA ARG A 21 -4.89 0.51 2.93
C ARG A 21 -4.41 1.95 3.17
N ILE A 22 -3.20 2.24 2.69
CA ILE A 22 -2.78 3.63 2.46
C ILE A 22 -3.26 4.04 1.07
N GLU A 23 -3.98 5.16 0.96
CA GLU A 23 -4.29 5.77 -0.33
C GLU A 23 -2.98 6.23 -0.97
N ALA A 24 -2.48 5.43 -1.90
CA ALA A 24 -1.22 5.66 -2.57
C ALA A 24 -1.48 6.01 -4.04
N ARG A 25 -0.58 6.81 -4.62
CA ARG A 25 -0.55 7.03 -6.06
C ARG A 25 0.79 6.59 -6.62
N PHE A 26 0.75 5.83 -7.71
CA PHE A 26 1.93 5.55 -8.50
C PHE A 26 2.10 6.62 -9.58
N ILE A 27 3.36 6.88 -9.93
CA ILE A 27 3.71 7.74 -11.05
C ILE A 27 4.05 6.79 -12.20
N ALA A 28 3.19 6.75 -13.22
CA ALA A 28 3.43 5.99 -14.43
C ALA A 28 4.60 6.60 -15.22
N LYS A 29 5.16 5.84 -16.16
CA LYS A 29 6.31 6.28 -16.99
C LYS A 29 6.01 7.57 -17.77
N ASP A 30 4.76 7.80 -18.13
CA ASP A 30 4.26 9.01 -18.81
C ASP A 30 4.07 10.20 -17.86
N GLY A 31 4.36 10.04 -16.57
CA GLY A 31 4.19 11.07 -15.53
C GLY A 31 2.79 11.11 -14.91
N ARG A 32 1.84 10.29 -15.37
CA ARG A 32 0.48 10.27 -14.84
C ARG A 32 0.45 9.71 -13.41
N ARG A 33 -0.30 10.36 -12.53
CA ARG A 33 -0.58 9.85 -11.17
C ARG A 33 -1.75 8.87 -11.22
N VAL A 34 -1.46 7.60 -11.01
CA VAL A 34 -2.43 6.52 -11.00
C VAL A 34 -2.87 6.25 -9.56
N PRO A 35 -4.16 6.43 -9.20
CA PRO A 35 -4.64 6.00 -7.90
C PRO A 35 -4.47 4.49 -7.78
N ILE A 36 -3.90 4.03 -6.68
CA ILE A 36 -3.78 2.60 -6.42
C ILE A 36 -4.31 2.23 -5.05
N LEU A 37 -4.89 1.04 -4.97
CA LEU A 37 -5.05 0.33 -3.71
C LEU A 37 -3.80 -0.50 -3.51
N PHE A 38 -3.08 -0.19 -2.44
CA PHE A 38 -1.77 -0.77 -2.18
C PHE A 38 -1.76 -1.56 -0.87
N SER A 39 -1.27 -2.80 -0.94
CA SER A 39 -1.04 -3.66 0.22
C SER A 39 0.36 -4.26 0.19
N ARG A 40 0.88 -4.54 1.38
CA ARG A 40 2.20 -5.13 1.58
C ARG A 40 2.12 -6.13 2.74
N THR A 41 2.66 -7.33 2.52
CA THR A 41 2.67 -8.41 3.51
C THR A 41 4.07 -8.95 3.65
N ALA A 42 4.55 -9.06 4.90
CA ALA A 42 5.81 -9.71 5.21
C ALA A 42 5.61 -11.23 5.28
N VAL A 43 6.40 -11.98 4.51
CA VAL A 43 6.45 -13.44 4.54
C VAL A 43 7.68 -13.84 5.34
N LYS A 44 7.47 -14.61 6.40
CA LYS A 44 8.53 -15.11 7.29
C LYS A 44 8.74 -16.60 7.06
N ASP A 45 9.96 -17.07 7.30
CA ASP A 45 10.28 -18.50 7.30
C ASP A 45 9.81 -19.19 8.59
N GLU A 46 10.09 -20.49 8.72
CA GLU A 46 9.75 -21.29 9.91
C GLU A 46 10.48 -20.81 11.18
N ALA A 47 11.63 -20.16 11.04
CA ALA A 47 12.38 -19.56 12.15
C ALA A 47 11.83 -18.18 12.55
N GLY A 48 10.86 -17.63 11.79
CA GLY A 48 10.27 -16.32 12.02
C GLY A 48 11.07 -15.17 11.41
N GLU A 49 12.10 -15.47 10.61
CA GLU A 49 12.93 -14.48 9.93
C GLU A 49 12.26 -13.99 8.64
N LEU A 50 12.45 -12.72 8.29
CA LEU A 50 11.86 -12.15 7.08
C LEU A 50 12.48 -12.79 5.83
N GLN A 51 11.65 -13.51 5.06
CA GLN A 51 12.07 -14.11 3.80
C GLN A 51 11.75 -13.21 2.60
N HIS A 52 10.50 -12.73 2.52
CA HIS A 52 10.01 -11.93 1.39
C HIS A 52 9.02 -10.86 1.82
N ILE A 53 8.83 -9.86 0.96
CA ILE A 53 7.72 -8.91 1.08
C ILE A 53 6.91 -8.97 -0.20
N ILE A 54 5.64 -9.35 -0.09
CA ILE A 54 4.71 -9.35 -1.21
C ILE A 54 4.03 -7.98 -1.24
N CYS A 55 4.11 -7.29 -2.37
CA CYS A 55 3.46 -6.00 -2.60
C CYS A 55 2.42 -6.16 -3.70
N ILE A 56 1.18 -5.72 -3.44
CA ILE A 56 0.09 -5.72 -4.42
C ILE A 56 -0.35 -4.27 -4.62
N ALA A 57 -0.26 -3.79 -5.86
CA ALA A 57 -0.77 -2.49 -6.28
C ALA A 57 -1.86 -2.71 -7.33
N LYS A 58 -3.10 -2.35 -7.00
CA LYS A 58 -4.23 -2.39 -7.94
C LYS A 58 -4.52 -0.98 -8.43
N ASP A 59 -4.58 -0.77 -9.74
CA ASP A 59 -5.07 0.49 -10.34
C ASP A 59 -6.54 0.69 -9.97
N MET A 60 -6.84 1.85 -9.38
CA MET A 60 -8.18 2.22 -8.92
C MET A 60 -8.81 3.32 -9.81
N THR A 61 -8.26 3.56 -10.99
CA THR A 61 -8.84 4.50 -11.96
C THR A 61 -10.25 4.04 -12.32
N GLY A 62 -11.26 4.91 -12.09
CA GLY A 62 -12.66 4.60 -12.37
C GLY A 62 -13.40 3.84 -11.26
N TYR A 63 -12.74 3.51 -10.15
CA TYR A 63 -13.41 2.93 -8.98
C TYR A 63 -13.84 4.04 -8.01
N VAL A 64 -15.10 4.00 -7.58
CA VAL A 64 -15.64 4.87 -6.52
C VAL A 64 -15.77 4.02 -5.25
N ARG A 65 -15.37 4.56 -4.11
CA ARG A 65 -15.57 3.88 -2.83
C ARG A 65 -17.05 3.92 -2.51
N GLU A 66 -17.62 2.82 -2.04
CA GLU A 66 -19.03 2.79 -1.61
C GLU A 66 -19.33 3.84 -0.53
N GLU A 67 -18.34 4.20 0.29
CA GLU A 67 -18.41 5.24 1.32
C GLU A 67 -18.71 6.65 0.73
N ASP A 68 -18.20 6.96 -0.47
CA ASP A 68 -18.42 8.23 -1.16
C ASP A 68 -19.74 8.27 -1.94
N ALA A 69 -20.38 7.12 -2.18
CA ALA A 69 -21.63 7.04 -2.94
C ALA A 69 -22.87 7.44 -2.11
N VAL A 70 -22.73 7.51 -0.79
CA VAL A 70 -23.84 7.81 0.15
C VAL A 70 -24.02 9.31 0.40
N ASP A 71 -23.02 10.15 0.11
CA ASP A 71 -23.06 11.59 0.41
C ASP A 71 -23.68 12.46 -0.72
N SER A 72 -23.89 11.90 -1.91
CA SER A 72 -24.50 12.62 -3.04
C SER A 72 -26.02 12.44 -3.18
N ALA A 73 -26.68 11.89 -2.16
CA ALA A 73 -28.12 11.60 -2.18
C ALA A 73 -28.91 12.19 -0.97
N SER A 74 -28.43 13.30 -0.39
CA SER A 74 -29.20 14.13 0.55
C SER A 74 -29.55 15.49 -0.05
#